data_AF-A0A971MCR1-F1
#
_entry.id   AF-A0A971MCR1-F1
#
_cell.length_a   1.000
_cell.length_b   1.000
_cell.length_c   1.000
_cell.angle_alpha   90.00
_cell.angle_beta   90.00
_cell.angle_gamma   90.00
#
_symmetry.space_group_name_H-M   'P 1'
#
loop_
_entity.id
_entity.type
_entity.pdbx_description
1 polymer ?
#
loop_
_entity_poly.entity_id
_entity_poly.type
_entity_poly.pdbx_seq_one_letter_code
_entity_poly.pdbx_strand_id
1 'polypeptide(L)'
;MLTYIKSILIFLFVLNIIGYILIVLREKMYLKNNIIFIDNKHVTSQHLEKADMKEFELDGTRVKAGDEIKVITKTKDKFAGILIGAIRKERAILMVTHKNEIKQLKIDNIIEFKIISKYGQFFNF
;
A
#
# COMPACT_ATOMS: atom_id res chain seq x y z
N MET A 1 -36.64 -33.80 6.14
CA MET A 1 -35.38 -33.70 5.35
C MET A 1 -35.15 -32.29 4.81
N LEU A 2 -36.10 -31.70 4.08
CA LEU A 2 -35.98 -30.36 3.47
C LEU A 2 -35.75 -29.22 4.48
N THR A 3 -36.37 -29.30 5.66
CA THR A 3 -36.19 -28.36 6.78
C THR A 3 -34.76 -28.37 7.33
N TYR A 4 -34.17 -29.56 7.48
CA TYR A 4 -32.77 -29.69 7.92
C TYR A 4 -31.80 -29.11 6.87
N ILE A 5 -32.06 -29.35 5.58
CA ILE A 5 -31.26 -28.79 4.49
C ILE A 5 -31.36 -27.25 4.48
N LYS A 6 -32.56 -26.68 4.61
CA LYS A 6 -32.74 -25.22 4.73
C LYS A 6 -31.97 -24.64 5.93
N SER A 7 -32.03 -25.31 7.08
CA SER A 7 -31.36 -24.85 8.29
C SER A 7 -29.83 -24.84 8.13
N ILE A 8 -29.27 -25.88 7.49
CA ILE A 8 -27.84 -25.96 7.18
C ILE A 8 -27.43 -24.85 6.19
N LEU A 9 -28.25 -24.60 5.16
CA LEU A 9 -27.96 -23.58 4.16
C LEU A 9 -27.95 -22.17 4.75
N ILE A 10 -28.91 -21.87 5.64
CA ILE A 10 -28.98 -20.59 6.36
C ILE A 10 -27.76 -20.43 7.27
N PHE A 11 -27.37 -21.49 7.98
CA PHE A 11 -26.20 -21.47 8.85
C PHE A 11 -24.89 -21.20 8.08
N LEU A 12 -24.71 -21.88 6.94
CA LEU A 12 -23.57 -21.66 6.04
C LEU A 12 -23.54 -20.23 5.47
N PHE A 13 -24.71 -19.69 5.09
CA PHE A 13 -24.83 -18.34 4.58
C PHE A 13 -24.42 -17.29 5.62
N VAL A 14 -24.89 -17.45 6.87
CA VAL A 14 -24.53 -16.57 7.99
C VAL A 14 -23.02 -16.66 8.29
N LEU A 15 -22.44 -17.87 8.30
CA LEU A 15 -21.00 -18.06 8.48
C LEU A 15 -20.18 -17.35 7.39
N ASN A 16 -20.65 -17.38 6.14
CA ASN A 16 -19.95 -16.73 5.03
C ASN A 16 -19.95 -15.20 5.18
N ILE A 17 -21.09 -14.63 5.55
CA ILE A 17 -21.22 -13.18 5.82
C ILE A 17 -20.32 -12.76 7.00
N ILE A 18 -20.33 -13.52 8.10
CA ILE A 18 -19.48 -13.25 9.26
C ILE A 18 -18.00 -13.34 8.88
N GLY A 19 -17.61 -14.35 8.10
CA GLY A 19 -16.25 -14.51 7.60
C GLY A 19 -15.79 -13.31 6.78
N TYR A 20 -16.64 -12.83 5.87
CA TYR A 20 -16.36 -11.63 5.08
C TYR A 20 -16.19 -10.39 5.96
N ILE A 21 -17.09 -10.18 6.93
CA ILE A 21 -17.02 -9.06 7.87
C ILE A 21 -15.74 -9.12 8.71
N LEU A 22 -15.32 -10.30 9.16
CA LEU A 22 -14.08 -10.49 9.91
C LEU A 22 -12.84 -10.16 9.08
N ILE A 23 -12.82 -10.52 7.79
CA ILE A 23 -11.72 -10.15 6.88
C ILE A 23 -11.62 -8.63 6.76
N VAL A 24 -12.74 -7.95 6.50
CA VAL A 24 -12.78 -6.49 6.38
C VAL A 24 -12.40 -5.80 7.69
N LEU A 25 -12.88 -6.30 8.84
CA LEU A 25 -12.50 -5.78 10.15
C LEU A 25 -11.02 -5.98 10.46
N ARG A 26 -10.46 -7.14 10.08
CA ARG A 26 -9.03 -7.44 10.22
C ARG A 26 -8.20 -6.46 9.40
N GLU A 27 -8.55 -6.25 8.13
CA GLU A 27 -7.90 -5.25 7.27
C GLU A 27 -8.01 -3.84 7.88
N LYS A 28 -9.19 -3.46 8.39
CA LYS A 28 -9.40 -2.18 9.05
C LYS A 28 -8.57 -2.00 10.32
N MET A 29 -8.37 -3.05 11.12
CA MET A 29 -7.50 -3.02 12.30
C MET A 29 -6.03 -2.82 11.91
N TYR A 30 -5.56 -3.46 10.83
CA TYR A 30 -4.19 -3.26 10.35
C TYR A 30 -3.96 -1.83 9.86
N LEU A 31 -4.92 -1.25 9.13
CA LEU A 31 -4.87 0.17 8.75
C LEU A 31 -4.87 1.10 9.98
N LYS A 32 -5.68 0.80 11.01
CA LYS A 32 -5.75 1.61 12.24
C LYS A 32 -4.44 1.61 13.04
N ASN A 33 -3.64 0.55 12.91
CA ASN A 33 -2.34 0.42 13.56
C ASN A 33 -1.16 0.97 12.72
N ASN A 34 -1.41 1.64 11.59
CA ASN A 34 -0.36 2.08 10.65
C ASN A 34 0.57 0.93 10.21
N ILE A 35 0.03 -0.30 10.14
CA ILE A 35 0.74 -1.47 9.61
C ILE A 35 0.33 -1.60 8.16
N ILE A 36 1.22 -1.20 7.27
CA ILE A 36 1.03 -1.27 5.82
C ILE A 36 1.47 -2.66 5.39
N PHE A 37 0.54 -3.45 4.87
CA PHE A 37 0.81 -4.80 4.37
C PHE A 37 1.23 -4.69 2.91
N ILE A 38 2.54 -4.70 2.67
CA ILE A 38 3.11 -4.78 1.32
C ILE A 38 3.25 -6.27 1.03
N ASP A 39 2.27 -6.86 0.34
CA ASP A 39 2.33 -8.27 -0.09
C ASP A 39 3.27 -8.40 -1.30
N ASN A 40 4.57 -8.25 -1.05
CA ASN A 40 5.60 -8.44 -2.06
C ASN A 40 6.75 -9.27 -1.47
N LYS A 41 6.94 -10.48 -2.03
CA LYS A 41 7.95 -11.49 -1.62
C LYS A 41 9.40 -10.99 -1.61
N HIS A 42 9.69 -9.82 -2.18
CA HIS A 42 11.02 -9.23 -2.24
C HIS A 42 11.27 -8.07 -1.26
N VAL A 43 10.27 -7.67 -0.45
CA VAL A 43 10.42 -6.59 0.54
C VAL A 43 10.88 -7.19 1.87
N THR A 44 12.20 -7.30 2.03
CA THR A 44 12.85 -7.78 3.27
C THR A 44 12.75 -6.74 4.39
N SER A 45 12.64 -7.20 5.64
CA SER A 45 12.57 -6.40 6.89
C SER A 45 13.66 -5.32 7.00
N GLN A 46 14.84 -5.55 6.41
CA GLN A 46 15.96 -4.61 6.39
C GLN A 46 15.73 -3.35 5.52
N HIS A 47 14.85 -3.42 4.52
CA HIS A 47 14.44 -2.25 3.74
C HIS A 47 13.36 -1.42 4.45
N LEU A 48 12.52 -2.09 5.26
CA LEU A 48 11.53 -1.46 6.13
C LEU A 48 12.17 -0.75 7.32
N GLU A 49 13.29 -1.26 7.86
CA GLU A 49 14.08 -0.56 8.89
C GLU A 49 14.85 0.66 8.35
N LYS A 50 15.25 0.65 7.07
CA LYS A 50 15.89 1.82 6.43
C LYS A 50 14.88 2.92 6.06
N ALA A 51 13.62 2.57 5.83
CA ALA A 51 12.54 3.51 5.58
C ALA A 51 12.04 4.10 6.91
N ASP A 52 12.75 5.12 7.39
CA ASP A 52 12.49 5.83 8.66
C ASP A 52 11.06 6.42 8.76
N MET A 53 10.40 6.67 7.61
CA MET A 53 9.09 7.32 7.56
C MET A 53 8.11 6.54 6.66
N LYS A 54 7.06 6.00 7.29
CA LYS A 54 5.92 5.33 6.64
C LYS A 54 4.89 6.31 6.07
N GLU A 55 4.86 7.53 6.59
CA GLU A 55 4.05 8.63 6.09
C GLU A 55 4.92 9.88 6.03
N PHE A 56 4.89 10.60 4.91
CA PHE A 56 5.62 11.85 4.75
C PHE A 56 4.89 12.78 3.79
N GLU A 57 5.14 14.07 3.93
CA GLU A 57 4.61 15.10 3.05
C GLU A 57 5.70 15.47 2.04
N LEU A 58 5.37 15.38 0.75
CA LEU A 58 6.26 15.75 -0.34
C LEU A 58 5.53 16.72 -1.25
N ASP A 59 6.09 17.92 -1.40
CA ASP A 59 5.53 18.99 -2.24
C ASP A 59 4.07 19.34 -1.89
N GLY A 60 3.78 19.49 -0.59
CA GLY A 60 2.43 19.78 -0.07
C GLY A 60 1.44 18.61 -0.15
N THR A 61 1.87 17.46 -0.68
CA THR A 61 1.03 16.26 -0.83
C THR A 61 1.41 15.23 0.23
N ARG A 62 0.46 14.83 1.07
CA ARG A 62 0.66 13.74 2.04
C ARG A 62 0.63 12.39 1.33
N VAL A 63 1.69 11.61 1.52
CA VAL A 63 1.87 10.30 0.91
C VAL A 63 2.17 9.26 1.99
N LYS A 64 1.59 8.08 1.82
CA LYS A 64 1.80 6.94 2.71
C LYS A 64 2.48 5.81 1.96
N ALA A 65 3.26 5.00 2.67
CA ALA A 65 3.76 3.76 2.12
C ALA A 65 2.57 2.87 1.70
N GLY A 66 2.72 2.20 0.55
CA GLY A 66 1.66 1.50 -0.16
C GLY A 66 0.95 2.33 -1.23
N ASP A 67 1.06 3.67 -1.22
CA ASP A 67 0.46 4.50 -2.27
C ASP A 67 1.16 4.24 -3.61
N GLU A 68 0.39 4.21 -4.70
CA GLU A 68 0.93 4.13 -6.04
C GLU A 68 1.25 5.54 -6.54
N ILE A 69 2.52 5.76 -6.86
CA ILE A 69 3.06 7.08 -7.19
C ILE A 69 3.74 7.07 -8.55
N LYS A 70 3.65 8.20 -9.23
CA LYS A 70 4.38 8.51 -10.44
C LYS A 70 5.35 9.64 -10.15
N VAL A 71 6.62 9.39 -10.45
CA VAL A 71 7.71 10.33 -10.23
C VAL A 71 8.36 10.65 -11.57
N ILE A 72 8.57 11.93 -11.84
CA ILE A 72 9.32 12.41 -13.00
C ILE A 72 10.61 13.04 -12.49
N THR A 73 11.75 12.51 -12.92
CA THR A 73 13.07 13.02 -12.53
C THR A 73 13.52 14.19 -13.39
N LYS A 74 14.58 14.89 -12.94
CA LYS A 74 15.26 15.93 -13.72
C LYS A 74 15.79 15.46 -15.08
N THR A 75 16.13 14.18 -15.18
CA THR A 75 16.53 13.53 -16.44
C THR A 75 15.34 13.24 -17.37
N LYS A 76 14.12 13.67 -17.03
CA LYS A 76 12.84 13.38 -17.70
C LYS A 76 12.45 11.90 -17.70
N ASP A 77 13.12 11.08 -16.89
CA ASP A 77 12.74 9.69 -16.71
C ASP A 77 11.47 9.59 -15.87
N LYS A 78 10.57 8.70 -16.28
CA LYS A 78 9.28 8.49 -15.62
C LYS A 78 9.30 7.15 -14.90
N PHE A 79 9.10 7.18 -13.59
CA PHE A 79 8.97 5.99 -12.77
C PHE A 79 7.56 5.92 -12.19
N ALA A 80 6.92 4.76 -12.35
CA ALA A 80 5.63 4.47 -11.74
C ALA A 80 5.78 3.20 -10.89
N GLY A 81 5.17 3.21 -9.72
CA GLY A 81 5.27 2.10 -8.79
C GLY A 81 4.74 2.41 -7.39
N ILE A 82 4.90 1.43 -6.51
CA ILE A 82 4.38 1.47 -5.15
C ILE A 82 5.45 2.10 -4.24
N LEU A 83 5.04 3.10 -3.48
CA LEU A 83 5.89 3.74 -2.49
C LEU A 83 6.12 2.79 -1.29
N ILE A 84 7.38 2.52 -0.93
CA ILE A 84 7.70 1.73 0.28
C ILE A 84 7.91 2.66 1.49
N GLY A 85 8.42 3.87 1.26
CA GLY A 85 8.68 4.85 2.30
C GLY A 85 9.74 5.87 1.89
N ALA A 86 10.15 6.71 2.83
CA ALA A 86 11.23 7.68 2.62
C ALA A 86 12.38 7.48 3.62
N ILE A 87 13.60 7.72 3.14
CA ILE A 87 14.84 7.73 3.92
C ILE A 87 15.15 9.19 4.25
N ARG A 88 14.90 9.61 5.50
CA ARG A 88 15.08 11.00 5.94
C ARG A 88 16.54 11.46 5.86
N LYS A 89 17.49 10.60 6.26
CA LYS A 89 18.93 10.90 6.25
C LYS A 89 19.46 11.20 4.84
N GLU A 90 18.93 10.51 3.84
CA GLU A 90 19.40 10.61 2.45
C GLU A 90 18.49 11.48 1.57
N ARG A 91 17.43 12.06 2.16
CA ARG A 91 16.37 12.81 1.46
C ARG A 91 15.95 12.10 0.18
N ALA A 92 15.63 10.81 0.30
CA ALA A 92 15.30 9.94 -0.82
C ALA A 92 14.03 9.16 -0.57
N ILE A 93 13.29 8.89 -1.65
CA ILE A 93 12.09 8.07 -1.68
C ILE A 93 12.47 6.67 -2.16
N LEU A 94 11.94 5.65 -1.50
CA LEU A 94 12.10 4.26 -1.89
C LEU A 94 10.80 3.75 -2.52
N MET A 95 10.86 3.29 -3.77
CA MET A 95 9.70 2.76 -4.49
C MET A 95 10.00 1.42 -5.16
N VAL A 96 8.98 0.57 -5.30
CA VAL A 96 9.03 -0.64 -6.13
C VAL A 96 8.35 -0.33 -7.46
N THR A 97 9.08 -0.48 -8.56
CA THR A 97 8.48 -0.38 -9.90
C THR A 97 7.69 -1.64 -10.25
N HIS A 98 6.79 -1.59 -11.24
CA HIS A 98 6.04 -2.77 -11.71
C HIS A 98 6.92 -3.93 -12.22
N LYS A 99 8.21 -3.68 -12.46
CA LYS A 99 9.21 -4.70 -12.81
C LYS A 99 9.84 -5.37 -11.58
N ASN A 100 9.31 -5.11 -10.39
CA ASN A 100 9.82 -5.59 -9.10
C ASN A 100 11.24 -5.05 -8.75
N GLU A 101 11.68 -3.97 -9.39
CA GLU A 101 12.93 -3.30 -9.03
C GLU A 101 12.69 -2.28 -7.92
N ILE A 102 13.46 -2.37 -6.84
CA ILE A 102 13.52 -1.34 -5.79
C ILE A 102 14.38 -0.20 -6.32
N LYS A 103 13.78 0.98 -6.49
CA LYS A 103 14.49 2.20 -6.86
C LYS A 103 14.48 3.20 -5.72
N GLN A 104 15.67 3.71 -5.45
CA GLN A 104 15.87 4.85 -4.57
C GLN A 104 15.99 6.12 -5.42
N LEU A 105 15.09 7.07 -5.20
CA LEU A 105 15.06 8.35 -5.90
C LEU A 105 15.32 9.48 -4.91
N LYS A 106 16.35 10.28 -5.13
CA LYS A 106 16.60 11.49 -4.32
C LYS A 106 15.52 12.53 -4.59
N ILE A 107 14.97 13.12 -3.54
CA ILE A 107 13.92 14.14 -3.61
C ILE A 107 14.40 15.34 -4.42
N ASP A 108 15.67 15.71 -4.29
CA ASP A 108 16.28 16.82 -5.03
C ASP A 108 16.28 16.63 -6.56
N ASN A 109 16.12 15.39 -7.02
CA ASN A 109 16.08 15.02 -8.43
C ASN A 109 14.67 14.83 -8.98
N ILE A 110 13.63 15.04 -8.17
CA ILE A 110 12.24 14.94 -8.58
C ILE A 110 11.77 16.31 -9.08
N ILE A 111 11.25 16.37 -10.30
CA ILE A 111 10.60 17.56 -10.85
C ILE A 111 9.11 17.54 -10.54
N GLU A 112 8.47 16.39 -10.75
CA GLU A 112 7.03 16.26 -10.62
C GLU A 112 6.71 14.98 -9.85
N PHE A 113 5.81 15.11 -8.88
CA PHE A 113 5.33 14.04 -8.05
C PHE A 113 3.81 13.95 -8.15
N LYS A 114 3.29 12.79 -8.56
CA LYS A 114 1.84 12.58 -8.72
C LYS A 114 1.41 11.27 -8.06
N ILE A 115 0.35 11.32 -7.26
CA ILE A 115 -0.29 10.12 -6.72
C ILE A 115 -1.25 9.57 -7.77
N ILE A 116 -1.09 8.29 -8.12
CA ILE A 116 -1.99 7.56 -9.02
C ILE A 116 -3.14 6.95 -8.21
N SER A 117 -2.81 6.27 -7.11
CA SER A 117 -3.78 5.61 -6.24
C SER A 117 -3.31 5.64 -4.80
N LYS A 118 -4.25 5.74 -3.86
CA LYS A 118 -3.96 5.69 -2.42
C LYS A 118 -4.16 4.28 -1.88
N TYR A 119 -3.26 3.86 -1.01
CA TYR A 119 -3.35 2.59 -0.31
C TYR A 119 -4.61 2.57 0.57
N GLY A 120 -5.41 1.50 0.44
CA GLY A 120 -6.69 1.36 1.14
C GLY A 120 -7.88 2.00 0.43
N GLN A 121 -7.72 2.49 -0.81
CA GLN A 121 -8.85 2.90 -1.65
C GLN A 121 -9.50 1.64 -2.27
N PHE A 122 -10.67 1.28 -1.77
CA PHE A 122 -11.43 0.10 -2.23
C PHE A 122 -12.14 0.32 -3.58
N PHE A 123 -12.26 1.58 -4.02
CA PHE A 123 -12.92 1.97 -5.26
C PHE A 123 -12.07 3.00 -6.01
N ASN A 124 -11.62 2.64 -7.21
CA ASN A 124 -11.09 3.58 -8.20
C ASN A 124 -12.30 4.13 -8.97
N PHE A 125 -12.71 5.36 -8.64
CA PHE A 125 -13.53 6.20 -9.53
C PHE A 125 -12.64 7.22 -10.20
#